data_AF-A0A962FHB4-F1
#
_entry.id   AF-A0A962FHB4-F1
#
_cell.length_a   1.000
_cell.length_b   1.000
_cell.length_c   1.000
_cell.angle_alpha   90.00
_cell.angle_beta   90.00
_cell.angle_gamma   90.00
#
_symmetry.space_group_name_H-M   'P 1'
#
loop_
_entity.id
_entity.type
_entity.pdbx_description
1 polymer ?
#
loop_
_entity_poly.entity_id
_entity_poly.type
_entity_poly.pdbx_seq_one_letter_code
_entity_poly.pdbx_strand_id
1 'polypeptide(L)'
;TTIVAVRAIHKFASDRLRRAPAWDCGFPNADPATQYTAASFAQPIGRVFGETVFRTREKVDMPAPGALRPARLVLSMRDPIWDAIYARIHGAVDYVSGRLNVLQFLTIRLYLSLVFAVLIALLLAVSIWT
;
A
#
# COMPACT_ATOMS: atom_id res chain seq x y z
N THR A 1 -48.08 -35.38 0.83
CA THR A 1 -48.10 -34.92 -0.58
C THR A 1 -46.76 -34.33 -1.01
N THR A 2 -46.14 -33.44 -0.23
CA THR A 2 -44.85 -32.79 -0.55
C THR A 2 -43.68 -33.77 -0.74
N ILE A 3 -43.58 -34.83 0.07
CA ILE A 3 -42.49 -35.84 -0.03
C ILE A 3 -42.55 -36.62 -1.35
N VAL A 4 -43.77 -36.93 -1.82
CA VAL A 4 -43.98 -37.62 -3.10
C VAL A 4 -43.57 -36.72 -4.25
N ALA A 5 -43.92 -35.43 -4.19
CA ALA A 5 -43.52 -34.44 -5.18
C ALA A 5 -41.98 -34.26 -5.23
N VAL A 6 -41.31 -34.13 -4.08
CA VAL A 6 -39.84 -34.01 -4.00
C VAL A 6 -39.14 -35.23 -4.61
N ARG A 7 -39.59 -36.45 -4.29
CA ARG A 7 -39.03 -37.68 -4.86
C ARG A 7 -39.30 -37.81 -6.35
N ALA A 8 -40.48 -37.42 -6.82
CA ALA A 8 -40.80 -37.41 -8.24
C ALA A 8 -39.90 -36.41 -8.99
N ILE A 9 -39.69 -35.21 -8.45
CA ILE A 9 -38.79 -34.21 -9.04
C ILE A 9 -37.36 -34.74 -9.06
N HIS A 10 -36.80 -35.28 -7.97
CA HIS A 10 -35.43 -35.82 -8.02
C HIS A 10 -35.26 -37.01 -8.97
N LYS A 11 -36.29 -37.84 -9.16
CA LYS A 11 -36.19 -39.03 -10.03
C LYS A 11 -36.43 -38.71 -11.51
N PHE A 12 -37.24 -37.70 -11.80
CA PHE A 12 -37.65 -37.35 -13.17
C PHE A 12 -37.11 -35.99 -13.65
N ALA A 13 -36.47 -35.20 -12.79
CA ALA A 13 -35.77 -34.00 -13.21
C ALA A 13 -34.56 -34.37 -14.07
N SER A 14 -34.32 -33.56 -15.09
CA SER A 14 -33.19 -33.76 -15.98
C SER A 14 -31.91 -33.28 -15.30
N ASP A 15 -30.96 -34.19 -15.08
CA ASP A 15 -29.59 -33.85 -14.65
C ASP A 15 -28.75 -33.20 -15.77
N ARG A 16 -29.36 -32.91 -16.92
CA ARG A 16 -28.66 -32.26 -18.03
C ARG A 16 -28.38 -30.81 -17.70
N LEU A 17 -27.12 -30.53 -17.40
CA LEU A 17 -26.58 -29.17 -17.36
C LEU A 17 -26.67 -28.56 -18.77
N ARG A 18 -27.51 -27.52 -18.92
CA ARG A 18 -27.55 -26.70 -20.13
C ARG A 18 -26.46 -25.63 -19.99
N ARG A 19 -25.59 -25.50 -21.00
CA ARG A 19 -24.71 -24.33 -21.08
C ARG A 19 -25.56 -23.11 -21.42
N ALA A 20 -25.50 -22.13 -20.55
CA ALA A 20 -26.02 -20.79 -20.76
C ALA A 20 -24.84 -19.81 -20.71
N PRO A 21 -24.99 -18.59 -21.22
CA PRO A 21 -24.02 -17.53 -20.94
C PRO A 21 -23.83 -17.36 -19.42
N ALA A 22 -22.63 -16.94 -19.03
CA ALA A 22 -22.34 -16.62 -17.64
C ALA A 22 -23.29 -15.52 -17.15
N TRP A 23 -23.64 -15.55 -15.86
CA TRP A 23 -24.45 -14.51 -15.25
C TRP A 23 -23.66 -13.20 -15.20
N ASP A 24 -24.08 -12.21 -15.98
CA ASP A 24 -23.37 -10.93 -16.14
C ASP A 24 -23.95 -9.79 -15.28
N CYS A 25 -24.59 -10.13 -14.15
CA CYS A 25 -25.17 -9.16 -13.20
C CYS A 25 -26.10 -8.09 -13.81
N GLY A 26 -26.65 -8.33 -15.01
CA GLY A 26 -27.51 -7.39 -15.74
C GLY A 26 -26.80 -6.51 -16.77
N PHE A 27 -25.52 -6.71 -17.05
CA PHE A 27 -24.75 -5.95 -18.06
C PHE A 27 -24.39 -6.85 -19.24
N PRO A 28 -25.02 -6.74 -20.42
CA PRO A 28 -24.79 -7.68 -21.52
C PRO A 28 -23.46 -7.48 -22.28
N ASN A 29 -22.67 -6.45 -21.95
CA ASN A 29 -21.40 -6.15 -22.59
C ASN A 29 -20.27 -6.19 -21.55
N ALA A 30 -19.16 -6.83 -21.92
CA ALA A 30 -17.96 -6.94 -21.10
C ALA A 30 -17.17 -5.61 -21.12
N ASP A 31 -17.73 -4.59 -20.50
CA ASP A 31 -17.09 -3.29 -20.32
C ASP A 31 -16.14 -3.33 -19.11
N PRO A 32 -14.88 -2.86 -19.23
CA PRO A 32 -13.98 -2.75 -18.07
C PRO A 32 -14.58 -1.97 -16.88
N ALA A 33 -15.52 -1.05 -17.12
CA ALA A 33 -16.20 -0.29 -16.07
C ALA A 33 -17.17 -1.13 -15.22
N THR A 34 -17.67 -2.26 -15.74
CA THR A 34 -18.57 -3.18 -15.01
C THR A 34 -17.82 -4.33 -14.35
N GLN A 35 -16.51 -4.44 -14.60
CA GLN A 35 -15.67 -5.49 -14.03
C GLN A 35 -15.06 -5.10 -12.70
N TYR A 36 -14.70 -6.13 -11.92
CA TYR A 36 -13.94 -5.95 -10.69
C TYR A 36 -12.55 -5.39 -10.99
N THR A 37 -12.18 -4.35 -10.25
CA THR A 37 -10.86 -3.73 -10.36
C THR A 37 -9.86 -4.43 -9.45
N ALA A 38 -8.56 -4.19 -9.66
CA ALA A 38 -7.50 -4.66 -8.77
C ALA A 38 -7.73 -4.27 -7.29
N ALA A 39 -8.37 -3.11 -7.04
CA ALA A 39 -8.72 -2.68 -5.70
C ALA A 39 -9.74 -3.62 -5.04
N SER A 40 -10.76 -4.08 -5.78
CA SER A 40 -11.76 -5.04 -5.29
C SER A 40 -11.14 -6.40 -4.95
N PHE A 41 -10.16 -6.86 -5.75
CA PHE A 41 -9.42 -8.10 -5.47
C PHE A 41 -8.49 -7.99 -4.27
N ALA A 42 -7.83 -6.85 -4.09
CA ALA A 42 -6.92 -6.61 -2.98
C ALA A 42 -7.65 -6.25 -1.67
N GLN A 43 -8.93 -5.87 -1.73
CA GLN A 43 -9.70 -5.38 -0.59
C GLN A 43 -9.71 -6.33 0.63
N PRO A 44 -9.90 -7.66 0.50
CA PRO A 44 -9.90 -8.55 1.66
C PRO A 44 -8.55 -8.58 2.36
N ILE A 45 -7.46 -8.62 1.59
CA ILE A 45 -6.09 -8.60 2.10
C ILE A 45 -5.82 -7.26 2.78
N GLY A 46 -6.22 -6.15 2.15
CA GLY A 46 -6.12 -4.80 2.72
C GLY A 46 -6.92 -4.61 4.00
N ARG A 47 -8.08 -5.28 4.13
CA ARG A 47 -8.90 -5.21 5.34
C ARG A 47 -8.33 -6.04 6.50
N VAL A 48 -7.74 -7.20 6.23
CA VAL A 48 -7.17 -8.08 7.26
C VAL A 48 -5.79 -7.59 7.70
N PHE A 49 -4.91 -7.26 6.76
CA PHE A 49 -3.51 -6.94 7.06
C PHE A 49 -3.20 -5.44 7.00
N GLY A 50 -3.95 -4.68 6.21
CA GLY A 50 -3.66 -3.26 5.99
C GLY A 50 -3.83 -2.42 7.25
N GLU A 51 -4.78 -2.74 8.14
CA GLU A 51 -4.93 -2.00 9.40
C GLU A 51 -3.72 -2.19 10.32
N THR A 52 -3.22 -3.41 10.46
CA THR A 52 -2.11 -3.75 11.35
C THR A 52 -0.76 -3.28 10.82
N VAL A 53 -0.51 -3.45 9.51
CA VAL A 53 0.81 -3.18 8.91
C VAL A 53 0.92 -1.76 8.36
N PHE A 54 -0.13 -1.24 7.74
CA PHE A 54 -0.07 0.01 6.95
C PHE A 54 -1.10 1.06 7.38
N ARG A 55 -1.70 0.91 8.56
CA ARG A 55 -2.78 1.77 9.08
C ARG A 55 -3.82 2.13 8.00
N THR A 56 -4.13 1.17 7.14
CA THR A 56 -5.01 1.38 5.99
C THR A 56 -6.41 1.68 6.48
N ARG A 57 -7.02 2.75 5.96
CA ARG A 57 -8.39 3.16 6.23
C ARG A 57 -9.19 3.12 4.93
N GLU A 58 -10.27 2.37 4.94
CA GLU A 58 -11.22 2.24 3.84
C GLU A 58 -12.51 2.99 4.22
N LYS A 59 -12.92 3.96 3.40
CA LYS A 59 -14.18 4.69 3.57
C LYS A 59 -15.09 4.42 2.37
N VAL A 60 -16.22 3.78 2.64
CA VAL A 60 -17.28 3.55 1.65
C VAL A 60 -18.34 4.62 1.84
N ASP A 61 -18.62 5.35 0.78
CA ASP A 61 -19.70 6.32 0.71
C ASP A 61 -20.78 5.79 -0.23
N MET A 62 -21.85 5.28 0.37
CA MET A 62 -22.96 4.62 -0.30
C MET A 62 -24.17 5.56 -0.35
N PRO A 63 -24.60 6.00 -1.54
CA PRO A 63 -25.72 6.92 -1.70
C PRO A 63 -27.03 6.24 -1.30
N ALA A 64 -27.99 7.05 -0.84
CA ALA A 64 -29.32 6.56 -0.44
C ALA A 64 -30.07 5.94 -1.64
N PRO A 65 -30.99 4.98 -1.43
CA PRO A 65 -31.81 4.42 -2.49
C PRO A 65 -32.55 5.51 -3.26
N GLY A 66 -32.40 5.55 -4.58
CA GLY A 66 -32.99 6.57 -5.46
C GLY A 66 -32.11 7.78 -5.77
N ALA A 67 -30.95 7.93 -5.11
CA ALA A 67 -29.97 8.95 -5.48
C ALA A 67 -29.16 8.52 -6.72
N LEU A 68 -29.01 9.43 -7.69
CA LEU A 68 -28.28 9.19 -8.95
C LEU A 68 -26.76 9.28 -8.83
N ARG A 69 -26.24 9.60 -7.64
CA ARG A 69 -24.80 9.75 -7.43
C ARG A 69 -24.12 8.37 -7.42
N PRO A 70 -22.91 8.22 -7.98
CA PRO A 70 -22.16 6.97 -7.84
C PRO A 70 -21.70 6.75 -6.39
N ALA A 71 -21.62 5.48 -5.99
CA ALA A 71 -20.93 5.07 -4.78
C ALA A 71 -19.43 5.38 -4.92
N ARG A 72 -18.80 5.80 -3.83
CA ARG A 72 -17.37 6.13 -3.81
C ARG A 72 -16.65 5.32 -2.76
N LEU A 73 -15.57 4.67 -3.17
CA LEU A 73 -14.61 4.03 -2.29
C LEU A 73 -13.37 4.92 -2.19
N VAL A 74 -12.97 5.31 -0.98
CA VAL A 74 -11.73 6.05 -0.73
C VAL A 74 -10.82 5.18 0.13
N LEU A 75 -9.63 4.90 -0.40
CA LEU A 75 -8.57 4.15 0.28
C LEU A 75 -7.45 5.11 0.67
N SER A 76 -7.14 5.20 1.96
CA SER A 76 -5.94 5.88 2.44
C SER A 76 -5.04 4.89 3.15
N MET A 77 -3.80 4.76 2.66
CA MET A 77 -2.76 3.92 3.24
C MET A 77 -1.67 4.81 3.81
N ARG A 78 -1.18 4.50 5.01
CA ARG A 78 -0.11 5.28 5.64
C ARG A 78 0.89 4.37 6.33
N ASP A 79 2.10 4.32 5.80
CA ASP A 79 3.17 3.46 6.30
C ASP A 79 3.68 3.95 7.69
N PRO A 80 3.43 3.20 8.77
CA PRO A 80 3.87 3.59 10.10
C PRO A 80 5.39 3.43 10.29
N ILE A 81 6.04 2.53 9.56
CA ILE A 81 7.51 2.32 9.63
C ILE A 81 8.20 3.52 8.99
N TRP A 82 7.68 4.00 7.85
CA TRP A 82 8.18 5.19 7.19
C TRP A 82 8.13 6.41 8.12
N ASP A 83 6.96 6.67 8.72
CA ASP A 83 6.77 7.80 9.63
C ASP A 83 7.58 7.65 10.94
N ALA A 84 7.74 6.43 11.46
CA ALA A 84 8.45 6.21 12.72
C ALA A 84 9.97 6.27 12.58
N ILE A 85 10.51 5.60 11.56
CA ILE A 85 11.95 5.39 11.39
C ILE A 85 12.49 6.34 10.33
N TYR A 86 11.96 6.27 9.11
CA TYR A 86 12.56 6.96 7.97
C TYR A 86 12.47 8.48 8.11
N ALA A 87 11.31 9.00 8.53
CA ALA A 87 11.13 10.41 8.77
C ALA A 87 12.04 10.94 9.91
N ARG A 88 12.28 10.12 10.95
CA ARG A 88 13.22 10.47 12.03
C ARG A 88 14.67 10.49 11.55
N ILE A 89 15.08 9.47 10.79
CA ILE A 89 16.43 9.43 10.22
C ILE A 89 16.64 10.63 9.30
N HIS A 90 15.68 10.92 8.43
CA HIS A 90 15.73 12.10 7.58
C HIS A 90 15.90 13.38 8.39
N GLY A 91 15.10 13.58 9.45
CA GLY A 91 15.24 14.73 10.34
C GLY A 91 16.60 14.79 11.06
N ALA A 92 17.15 13.65 11.46
CA ALA A 92 18.48 13.58 12.07
C ALA A 92 19.59 13.92 11.08
N VAL A 93 19.52 13.38 9.86
CA VAL A 93 20.46 13.68 8.77
C VAL A 93 20.40 15.16 8.41
N ASP A 94 19.21 15.72 8.30
CA ASP A 94 19.02 17.14 7.96
C ASP A 94 19.55 18.05 9.07
N TYR A 95 19.33 17.69 10.34
CA TYR A 95 19.93 18.39 11.48
C TYR A 95 21.46 18.34 11.46
N VAL A 96 22.04 17.15 11.25
CA VAL A 96 23.50 16.98 11.17
C VAL A 96 24.05 17.78 9.99
N SER A 97 23.41 17.70 8.83
CA SER A 97 23.76 18.46 7.63
C SER A 97 23.75 19.96 7.90
N GLY A 98 22.71 20.49 8.55
CA GLY A 98 22.65 21.90 8.95
C GLY A 98 23.78 22.31 9.90
N ARG A 99 24.18 21.44 10.83
CA ARG A 99 25.31 21.70 11.75
C ARG A 99 26.65 21.65 11.01
N LEU A 100 26.82 20.70 10.08
CA LEU A 100 28.01 20.62 9.23
C LEU A 100 28.09 21.79 8.24
N ASN A 101 26.96 22.34 7.79
CA ASN A 101 26.95 23.51 6.93
C ASN A 101 27.61 24.73 7.58
N VAL A 102 27.52 24.86 8.91
CA VAL A 102 28.24 25.90 9.66
C VAL A 102 29.77 25.75 9.52
N LEU A 103 30.27 24.53 9.32
CA LEU A 103 31.70 24.28 9.08
C LEU A 103 32.19 24.84 7.73
N GLN A 104 31.31 25.05 6.75
CA GLN A 104 31.70 25.71 5.49
C GLN A 104 31.99 27.19 5.67
N PHE A 105 31.44 27.83 6.71
CA PHE A 105 31.69 29.24 7.03
C PHE A 105 32.84 29.44 8.03
N LEU A 106 33.58 28.39 8.37
CA LEU A 106 34.75 28.50 9.24
C LEU A 106 35.88 29.27 8.55
N THR A 107 36.63 30.03 9.35
CA THR A 107 37.82 30.74 8.87
C THR A 107 38.82 29.76 8.24
N ILE A 108 39.57 30.23 7.24
CA ILE A 108 40.58 29.46 6.49
C ILE A 108 41.50 28.61 7.41
N ARG A 109 41.89 29.14 8.57
CA ARG A 109 42.79 28.44 9.51
C ARG A 109 42.19 27.14 10.05
N LEU A 110 40.89 27.15 10.40
CA LEU A 110 40.23 25.95 10.93
C LEU A 110 40.02 24.90 9.83
N TYR A 111 39.66 25.35 8.62
CA TYR A 111 39.53 24.46 7.46
C TYR A 111 40.84 23.71 7.16
N LEU A 112 41.97 24.43 7.07
CA LEU A 112 43.28 23.78 6.84
C LEU A 112 43.62 22.80 7.96
N SER A 113 43.36 23.15 9.23
CA SER A 113 43.64 22.25 10.36
C SER A 113 42.81 20.97 10.32
N LEU A 114 41.54 21.06 9.91
CA LEU A 114 40.64 19.92 9.77
C LEU A 114 41.10 18.98 8.65
N VAL A 115 41.45 19.52 7.47
CA VAL A 115 41.96 18.73 6.35
C VAL A 115 43.28 18.04 6.73
N PHE A 116 44.20 18.75 7.40
CA PHE A 116 45.45 18.17 7.87
C PHE A 116 45.22 17.03 8.88
N ALA A 117 44.30 17.20 9.83
CA ALA A 117 43.95 16.14 10.78
C ALA A 117 43.32 14.91 10.10
N VAL A 118 42.42 15.13 9.12
CA VAL A 118 41.82 14.05 8.33
C VAL A 118 42.88 13.29 7.54
N LEU A 119 43.86 13.98 6.95
CA LEU A 119 45.00 13.36 6.26
C LEU A 119 45.83 12.49 7.19
N ILE A 120 46.20 12.98 8.38
CA ILE A 120 46.93 12.19 9.37
C ILE A 120 46.11 10.96 9.81
N ALA A 121 44.81 11.13 10.07
CA ALA A 121 43.93 10.04 10.47
C ALA A 121 43.83 8.96 9.38
N LEU A 122 43.70 9.37 8.11
CA LEU A 122 43.72 8.46 6.97
C LEU A 122 45.07 7.74 6.84
N LEU A 123 46.18 8.45 7.03
CA LEU A 123 47.51 7.85 6.98
C LEU A 123 47.70 6.81 8.09
N LEU A 124 47.26 7.11 9.32
CA LEU A 124 47.28 6.18 10.44
C LEU A 124 46.38 4.96 10.16
N ALA A 125 45.16 5.17 9.65
CA ALA A 125 44.28 4.08 9.30
C ALA A 125 44.94 3.14 8.28
N VAL A 126 45.52 3.68 7.21
CA VAL A 126 46.26 2.85 6.24
C VAL A 126 47.44 2.14 6.91
N SER A 127 48.26 2.87 7.67
CA SER A 127 49.45 2.32 8.36
C SER A 127 49.13 1.23 9.39
N ILE A 128 47.94 1.24 9.99
CA ILE A 128 47.51 0.21 10.96
C ILE A 128 47.04 -1.05 10.22
N TRP A 129 46.46 -0.88 9.03
CA TRP A 129 45.93 -1.98 8.23
C TRP A 129 46.98 -2.61 7.29
N THR A 130 48.11 -1.95 7.05
CA THR A 130 49.30 -2.49 6.36
C THR A 130 50.32 -3.04 7.35
#